data_AF-A0A7C2P647-F1
#
_entry.id   AF-A0A7C2P647-F1
#
_cell.length_a   1.000
_cell.length_b   1.000
_cell.length_c   1.000
_cell.angle_alpha   90.00
_cell.angle_beta   90.00
_cell.angle_gamma   90.00
#
_symmetry.space_group_name_H-M   'P 1'
#
loop_
_entity.id
_entity.type
_entity.pdbx_description
1 polymer ?
#
loop_
_entity_poly.entity_id
_entity_poly.type
_entity_poly.pdbx_seq_one_letter_code
_entity_poly.pdbx_strand_id
1 'polypeptide(L)'
;MEWTPEAEAYLKKVPFFVRKKVKREVEKYLQERGKKRITLEDLLEAKEALLSKMSEAEKGYEVSGCFGVDSCPNALTASSHLLSSLEKILEEEKLTQFLTSKVGPKLKAHHKFRVCLSECPNACSQVHICDFALHGVVKISVHPKACSFCGSCVEVCEESAIELTEFGPTINEELCVGCGHCLKVCPESALSEEFRGYKVYLGGKLGRHPRLATFLDYYKAEDIPELLRKVLYLYKKHNQKGERLGAIIERLSWERFVKELKDLV
;
A
#
# COMPACT_ATOMS: atom_id res chain seq x y z
N MET A 1 24.30 25.92 20.33
CA MET A 1 25.54 25.15 20.60
C MET A 1 26.70 25.89 19.96
N GLU A 2 27.89 25.80 20.54
CA GLU A 2 29.07 26.49 20.00
C GLU A 2 29.76 25.61 18.95
N TRP A 3 29.98 26.14 17.75
CA TRP A 3 30.63 25.41 16.65
C TRP A 3 32.11 25.80 16.58
N THR A 4 32.98 24.81 16.42
CA THR A 4 34.39 25.06 16.13
C THR A 4 34.55 25.66 14.72
N PRO A 5 35.56 26.54 14.48
CA PRO A 5 35.82 27.11 13.16
C PRO A 5 35.97 26.04 12.06
N GLU A 6 36.57 24.90 12.41
CA GLU A 6 36.76 23.75 11.52
C GLU A 6 35.42 23.09 11.15
N ALA A 7 34.52 22.91 12.12
CA ALA A 7 33.18 22.39 11.88
C ALA A 7 32.33 23.35 11.02
N GLU A 8 32.44 24.66 11.26
CA GLU A 8 31.76 25.68 10.44
C GLU A 8 32.29 25.71 9.00
N ALA A 9 33.61 25.61 8.82
CA ALA A 9 34.24 25.53 7.51
C ALA A 9 33.79 24.28 6.75
N TYR A 10 33.66 23.14 7.43
CA TYR A 10 33.11 21.92 6.83
C TYR A 10 31.63 22.09 6.46
N LEU A 11 30.82 22.68 7.35
CA LEU A 11 29.40 22.96 7.08
C LEU A 11 29.21 23.88 5.87
N LYS A 12 30.17 24.77 5.57
CA LYS A 12 30.15 25.60 4.36
C LYS A 12 30.27 24.79 3.06
N LYS A 13 30.77 23.54 3.10
CA LYS A 13 30.76 22.62 1.94
C LYS A 13 29.35 22.12 1.60
N VAL A 14 28.42 22.17 2.55
CA VAL A 14 27.01 21.84 2.33
C VAL A 14 26.33 22.98 1.57
N PRO A 15 25.54 22.70 0.51
CA PRO A 15 24.83 23.73 -0.24
C PRO A 15 23.97 24.62 0.65
N PHE A 16 23.95 25.93 0.37
CA PHE A 16 23.38 26.93 1.29
C PHE A 16 21.90 26.67 1.64
N PHE A 17 21.12 26.16 0.69
CA PHE A 17 19.67 25.91 0.85
C PHE A 17 19.33 24.74 1.77
N VAL A 18 20.25 23.79 1.97
CA VAL A 18 20.09 22.69 2.95
C VAL A 18 20.88 22.91 4.23
N ARG A 19 21.84 23.84 4.23
CA ARG A 19 22.77 24.09 5.36
C ARG A 19 22.05 24.36 6.68
N LYS A 20 20.97 25.16 6.67
CA LYS A 20 20.17 25.45 7.87
C LYS A 20 19.52 24.18 8.44
N LYS A 21 19.00 23.31 7.57
CA LYS A 21 18.42 22.02 7.97
C LYS A 21 19.50 21.11 8.55
N VAL A 22 20.62 20.94 7.84
CA VAL A 22 21.74 20.11 8.33
C VAL A 22 22.25 20.58 9.69
N LYS A 23 22.46 21.89 9.85
CA LYS A 23 22.88 22.48 11.14
C LYS A 23 21.92 22.11 12.27
N ARG A 24 20.61 22.28 12.03
CA ARG A 24 19.56 21.97 13.01
C ARG A 24 19.52 20.49 13.39
N GLU A 25 19.59 19.57 12.41
CA GLU A 25 19.55 18.13 12.69
C GLU A 25 20.82 17.66 13.44
N VAL A 26 21.99 18.19 13.10
CA VAL A 26 23.25 17.89 13.81
C VAL A 26 23.21 18.43 15.25
N GLU A 27 22.76 19.67 15.44
CA GLU A 27 22.60 20.26 16.77
C GLU A 27 21.65 19.43 17.63
N LYS A 28 20.49 19.03 17.08
CA LYS A 28 19.53 18.17 17.79
C LYS A 28 20.16 16.84 18.21
N TYR A 29 20.83 16.14 17.28
CA TYR A 29 21.48 14.85 17.51
C TYR A 29 22.57 14.90 18.62
N LEU A 30 23.35 15.98 18.65
CA LEU A 30 24.42 16.16 19.64
C LEU A 30 23.90 16.71 20.98
N GLN A 31 22.83 17.51 20.96
CA GLN A 31 22.18 18.02 22.16
C GLN A 31 21.54 16.90 22.97
N GLU A 32 20.88 15.94 22.30
CA GLU A 32 20.34 14.72 22.94
C GLU A 32 21.43 13.89 23.65
N ARG A 33 22.71 14.07 23.27
CA ARG A 33 23.89 13.43 23.90
C ARG A 33 24.62 14.34 24.88
N GLY A 34 24.05 15.48 25.26
CA GLY A 34 24.60 16.39 26.26
C GLY A 34 25.84 17.18 25.82
N LYS A 35 26.19 17.16 24.52
CA LYS A 35 27.29 17.99 24.00
C LYS A 35 26.88 19.46 24.04
N LYS A 36 27.81 20.37 24.33
CA LYS A 36 27.57 21.84 24.29
C LYS A 36 28.35 22.53 23.18
N ARG A 37 29.48 21.92 22.77
CA ARG A 37 30.38 22.35 21.72
C ARG A 37 30.46 21.27 20.64
N ILE A 38 30.46 21.69 19.37
CA ILE A 38 30.46 20.81 18.19
C ILE A 38 31.82 20.91 17.51
N THR A 39 32.58 19.83 17.60
CA THR A 39 33.86 19.67 16.88
C THR A 39 33.63 19.14 15.46
N LEU A 40 34.68 19.15 14.63
CA LEU A 40 34.63 18.51 13.32
C LEU A 40 34.36 16.99 13.44
N GLU A 41 34.92 16.35 14.46
CA GLU A 41 34.70 14.93 14.75
C GLU A 41 33.23 14.65 15.10
N ASP A 42 32.65 15.45 16.00
CA ASP A 42 31.24 15.35 16.37
C ASP A 42 30.32 15.54 15.15
N LEU A 43 30.68 16.46 14.25
CA LEU A 43 29.94 16.70 13.02
C LEU A 43 30.02 15.51 12.04
N LEU A 44 31.20 14.90 11.89
CA LEU A 44 31.38 13.75 11.03
C LEU A 44 30.64 12.52 11.58
N GLU A 45 30.70 12.31 12.90
CA GLU A 45 29.93 11.28 13.60
C GLU A 45 28.42 11.49 13.42
N ALA A 46 27.93 12.71 13.68
CA ALA A 46 26.52 13.06 13.50
C ALA A 46 26.08 12.87 12.05
N LYS A 47 26.91 13.25 11.08
CA LYS A 47 26.63 13.02 9.65
C LYS A 47 26.47 11.54 9.36
N GLU A 48 27.39 10.70 9.82
CA GLU A 48 27.35 9.25 9.58
C GLU A 48 26.11 8.60 10.22
N ALA A 49 25.81 8.96 11.48
CA ALA A 49 24.66 8.43 12.19
C ALA A 49 23.31 8.92 11.66
N LEU A 50 23.23 10.16 11.18
CA LEU A 50 22.01 10.68 10.55
C LEU A 50 21.79 10.06 9.16
N LEU A 51 22.87 9.84 8.40
CA LEU A 51 22.79 9.14 7.11
C LEU A 51 22.40 7.68 7.26
N SER A 52 22.93 6.97 8.27
CA SER A 52 22.57 5.57 8.53
C SER A 52 21.10 5.44 8.89
N LYS A 53 20.59 6.27 9.81
CA LYS A 53 19.17 6.32 10.21
C LYS A 53 18.21 6.60 9.04
N MET A 54 18.61 7.41 8.06
CA MET A 54 17.76 7.70 6.90
C MET A 54 17.65 6.55 5.89
N SER A 55 18.60 5.60 5.91
CA SER A 55 18.71 4.54 4.91
C SER A 55 18.26 3.16 5.39
N GLU A 56 18.23 2.96 6.71
CA GLU A 56 17.99 1.66 7.34
C GLU A 56 16.51 1.51 7.72
N ALA A 57 15.90 0.44 7.25
CA ALA A 57 14.54 0.04 7.59
C ALA A 57 14.58 -0.95 8.78
N GLU A 58 13.85 -0.65 9.85
CA GLU A 58 13.77 -1.53 11.02
C GLU A 58 12.97 -2.82 10.74
N LYS A 59 11.85 -2.70 10.02
CA LYS A 59 11.03 -3.84 9.57
C LYS A 59 11.24 -4.12 8.09
N GLY A 60 11.24 -5.40 7.71
CA GLY A 60 11.28 -5.87 6.32
C GLY A 60 9.96 -5.74 5.57
N TYR A 61 8.93 -5.17 6.21
CA TYR A 61 7.64 -4.93 5.59
C TYR A 61 7.05 -3.60 6.07
N GLU A 62 5.97 -3.20 5.42
CA GLU A 62 5.15 -2.06 5.78
C GLU A 62 3.69 -2.42 5.52
N VAL A 63 2.83 -2.18 6.50
CA VAL A 63 1.37 -2.32 6.37
C VAL A 63 0.77 -0.92 6.47
N SER A 64 -0.10 -0.57 5.51
CA SER A 64 -0.75 0.75 5.49
C SER A 64 -2.23 0.63 5.12
N GLY A 65 -3.05 1.44 5.79
CA GLY A 65 -4.49 1.54 5.56
C GLY A 65 -4.90 2.98 5.22
N CYS A 66 -6.13 3.17 4.76
CA CYS A 66 -6.74 4.49 4.63
C CYS A 66 -7.43 4.89 5.94
N PHE A 67 -8.09 6.05 5.97
CA PHE A 67 -8.83 6.53 7.15
C PHE A 67 -9.97 5.59 7.59
N GLY A 68 -10.52 4.81 6.66
CA GLY A 68 -11.48 3.75 6.92
C GLY A 68 -12.90 4.20 7.32
N VAL A 69 -13.79 3.24 7.59
CA VAL A 69 -15.23 3.45 7.90
C VAL A 69 -15.47 4.38 9.08
N ASP A 70 -14.58 4.40 10.07
CA ASP A 70 -14.72 5.23 11.27
C ASP A 70 -14.48 6.72 10.97
N SER A 71 -13.89 7.06 9.83
CA SER A 71 -13.43 8.43 9.53
C SER A 71 -13.68 8.89 8.09
N CYS A 72 -14.13 8.02 7.19
CA CYS A 72 -14.31 8.34 5.77
C CYS A 72 -15.71 7.94 5.25
N PRO A 73 -16.48 8.87 4.67
CA PRO A 73 -17.84 8.58 4.18
C PRO A 73 -17.87 7.70 2.92
N ASN A 74 -16.74 7.55 2.24
CA ASN A 74 -16.60 6.76 1.02
C ASN A 74 -16.20 5.30 1.28
N ALA A 75 -15.84 4.97 2.52
CA ALA A 75 -15.43 3.62 2.88
C ALA A 75 -16.57 2.61 2.65
N LEU A 76 -16.24 1.48 2.03
CA LEU A 76 -17.19 0.41 1.70
C LEU A 76 -17.03 -0.82 2.58
N THR A 77 -15.85 -1.07 3.13
CA THR A 77 -15.52 -2.28 3.88
C THR A 77 -15.00 -1.90 5.25
N ALA A 78 -15.28 -2.63 6.33
CA ALA A 78 -14.68 -2.34 7.64
C ALA A 78 -13.43 -3.21 7.86
N SER A 79 -12.23 -2.61 7.85
CA SER A 79 -10.98 -3.37 7.75
C SER A 79 -9.99 -3.20 8.92
N SER A 80 -10.37 -2.51 10.00
CA SER A 80 -9.47 -2.24 11.14
C SER A 80 -8.85 -3.51 11.74
N HIS A 81 -9.65 -4.57 11.90
CA HIS A 81 -9.17 -5.90 12.33
C HIS A 81 -8.38 -6.65 11.27
N LEU A 82 -8.63 -6.37 9.98
CA LEU A 82 -7.92 -7.03 8.88
C LEU A 82 -6.47 -6.53 8.82
N LEU A 83 -6.22 -5.23 8.87
CA LEU A 83 -4.87 -4.67 8.83
C LEU A 83 -3.94 -5.24 9.92
N SER A 84 -4.45 -5.30 11.15
CA SER A 84 -3.71 -5.89 12.29
C SER A 84 -3.47 -7.39 12.11
N SER A 85 -4.45 -8.12 11.54
CA SER A 85 -4.29 -9.54 11.20
C SER A 85 -3.21 -9.76 10.14
N LEU A 86 -3.15 -8.91 9.10
CA LEU A 86 -2.13 -9.00 8.06
C LEU A 86 -0.73 -8.67 8.59
N GLU A 87 -0.61 -7.65 9.46
CA GLU A 87 0.67 -7.36 10.11
C GLU A 87 1.15 -8.55 10.95
N LYS A 88 0.26 -9.16 11.73
CA LYS A 88 0.57 -10.35 12.53
C LYS A 88 1.05 -11.52 11.66
N ILE A 89 0.42 -11.75 10.50
CA ILE A 89 0.87 -12.78 9.56
C ILE A 89 2.30 -12.53 9.10
N LEU A 90 2.66 -11.28 8.75
CA LEU A 90 4.02 -10.95 8.31
C LEU A 90 5.06 -11.21 9.42
N GLU A 91 4.68 -11.01 10.68
CA GLU A 91 5.51 -11.33 11.86
C GLU A 91 5.65 -12.83 12.09
N GLU A 92 4.54 -13.58 12.09
CA GLU A 92 4.51 -15.04 12.25
C GLU A 92 5.31 -15.74 11.13
N GLU A 93 5.22 -15.21 9.91
CA GLU A 93 5.98 -15.66 8.75
C GLU A 93 7.47 -15.26 8.81
N LYS A 94 7.92 -14.54 9.85
CA LYS A 94 9.32 -14.12 10.03
C LYS A 94 9.89 -13.40 8.81
N LEU A 95 9.08 -12.55 8.17
CA LEU A 95 9.43 -11.95 6.88
C LEU A 95 10.65 -11.03 6.96
N THR A 96 10.80 -10.28 8.06
CA THR A 96 11.98 -9.44 8.29
C THR A 96 13.25 -10.27 8.35
N GLN A 97 13.25 -11.38 9.11
CA GLN A 97 14.40 -12.28 9.22
C GLN A 97 14.73 -12.92 7.87
N PHE A 98 13.71 -13.32 7.11
CA PHE A 98 13.87 -13.84 5.75
C PHE A 98 14.58 -12.82 4.85
N LEU A 99 14.10 -11.58 4.78
CA LEU A 99 14.71 -10.55 3.93
C LEU A 99 16.13 -10.22 4.38
N THR A 100 16.37 -10.10 5.67
CA THR A 100 17.71 -9.89 6.23
C THR A 100 18.68 -11.00 5.81
N SER A 101 18.24 -12.26 5.77
CA SER A 101 19.06 -13.38 5.27
C SER A 101 19.41 -13.27 3.78
N LYS A 102 18.62 -12.53 2.98
CA LYS A 102 18.80 -12.37 1.54
C LYS A 102 19.68 -11.18 1.18
N VAL A 103 19.54 -10.05 1.87
CA VAL A 103 20.19 -8.77 1.51
C VAL A 103 21.15 -8.24 2.58
N GLY A 104 21.25 -8.93 3.72
CA GLY A 104 22.09 -8.55 4.84
C GLY A 104 21.35 -7.78 5.94
N PRO A 105 22.03 -7.45 7.05
CA PRO A 105 21.44 -6.88 8.27
C PRO A 105 20.83 -5.49 8.07
N LYS A 106 21.27 -4.76 7.04
CA LYS A 106 20.83 -3.38 6.77
C LYS A 106 19.77 -3.37 5.67
N LEU A 107 18.52 -3.57 6.07
CA LEU A 107 17.38 -3.44 5.17
C LEU A 107 17.23 -2.00 4.70
N LYS A 108 16.83 -1.81 3.45
CA LYS A 108 16.57 -0.51 2.83
C LYS A 108 15.10 -0.46 2.44
N ALA A 109 14.56 0.74 2.26
CA ALA A 109 13.15 0.93 1.90
C ALA A 109 12.71 0.12 0.66
N HIS A 110 13.57 -0.02 -0.35
CA HIS A 110 13.24 -0.79 -1.57
C HIS A 110 13.22 -2.31 -1.37
N HIS A 111 13.73 -2.83 -0.25
CA HIS A 111 13.61 -4.24 0.12
C HIS A 111 12.29 -4.55 0.83
N LYS A 112 11.58 -3.54 1.37
CA LYS A 112 10.37 -3.76 2.16
C LYS A 112 9.25 -4.37 1.32
N PHE A 113 8.63 -5.44 1.82
CA PHE A 113 7.36 -5.94 1.30
C PHE A 113 6.21 -5.04 1.78
N ARG A 114 5.40 -4.51 0.87
CA ARG A 114 4.36 -3.52 1.19
C ARG A 114 2.97 -4.14 1.06
N VAL A 115 2.21 -4.07 2.15
CA VAL A 115 0.79 -4.40 2.21
C VAL A 115 0.00 -3.10 2.32
N CYS A 116 -0.97 -2.90 1.43
CA CYS A 116 -1.76 -1.68 1.39
C CYS A 116 -3.24 -1.99 1.29
N LEU A 117 -4.07 -1.27 2.04
CA LEU A 117 -5.52 -1.41 2.01
C LEU A 117 -6.17 -0.05 1.82
N SER A 118 -7.10 0.05 0.88
CA SER A 118 -8.05 1.15 0.80
C SER A 118 -9.46 0.61 0.73
N GLU A 119 -10.36 1.14 1.55
CA GLU A 119 -11.72 0.61 1.71
C GLU A 119 -12.69 1.05 0.59
N CYS A 120 -12.20 1.78 -0.42
CA CYS A 120 -13.01 2.23 -1.55
C CYS A 120 -12.16 2.45 -2.81
N PRO A 121 -12.83 2.66 -3.97
CA PRO A 121 -12.18 2.88 -5.26
C PRO A 121 -11.16 4.02 -5.31
N ASN A 122 -11.28 5.03 -4.45
CA ASN A 122 -10.36 6.20 -4.45
C ASN A 122 -8.91 5.85 -4.07
N ALA A 123 -8.66 4.68 -3.46
CA ALA A 123 -7.31 4.15 -3.28
C ALA A 123 -6.32 5.08 -2.55
N CYS A 124 -6.75 5.80 -1.50
CA CYS A 124 -5.91 6.78 -0.78
C CYS A 124 -4.58 6.21 -0.26
N SER A 125 -4.48 4.90 -0.01
CA SER A 125 -3.26 4.22 0.42
C SER A 125 -2.38 3.74 -0.73
N GLN A 126 -2.65 4.19 -1.95
CA GLN A 126 -1.87 3.91 -3.17
C GLN A 126 -1.72 2.42 -3.43
N VAL A 127 -2.84 1.69 -3.38
CA VAL A 127 -2.89 0.21 -3.48
C VAL A 127 -2.16 -0.33 -4.72
N HIS A 128 -2.24 0.38 -5.85
CA HIS A 128 -1.66 -0.04 -7.12
C HIS A 128 -0.11 -0.10 -7.14
N ILE A 129 0.59 0.39 -6.11
CA ILE A 129 2.07 0.36 -6.04
C ILE A 129 2.61 -0.49 -4.87
N CYS A 130 1.80 -1.38 -4.33
CA CYS A 130 2.14 -2.26 -3.22
C CYS A 130 2.25 -3.74 -3.66
N ASP A 131 3.04 -4.55 -2.92
CA ASP A 131 3.22 -5.96 -3.27
C ASP A 131 1.93 -6.75 -3.09
N PHE A 132 1.19 -6.47 -2.03
CA PHE A 132 -0.11 -7.09 -1.75
C PHE A 132 -1.10 -5.98 -1.41
N ALA A 133 -2.10 -5.80 -2.25
CA ALA A 133 -2.98 -4.65 -2.15
C ALA A 133 -4.45 -5.03 -2.17
N LEU A 134 -5.22 -4.35 -1.32
CA LEU A 134 -6.64 -4.62 -1.09
C LEU A 134 -7.43 -3.36 -1.38
N HIS A 135 -8.37 -3.47 -2.31
CA HIS A 135 -9.15 -2.34 -2.80
C HIS A 135 -10.63 -2.63 -2.64
N GLY A 136 -11.24 -2.00 -1.64
CA GLY A 136 -12.63 -2.21 -1.24
C GLY A 136 -13.59 -1.87 -2.38
N VAL A 137 -14.53 -2.78 -2.63
CA VAL A 137 -15.46 -2.71 -3.75
C VAL A 137 -16.81 -3.31 -3.38
N VAL A 138 -17.85 -2.85 -4.07
CA VAL A 138 -19.15 -3.52 -4.13
C VAL A 138 -19.48 -3.88 -5.58
N LYS A 139 -19.85 -5.14 -5.83
CA LYS A 139 -20.51 -5.58 -7.07
C LYS A 139 -22.02 -5.44 -6.91
N ILE A 140 -22.66 -4.98 -7.98
CA ILE A 140 -24.06 -4.57 -7.97
C ILE A 140 -24.86 -5.57 -8.80
N SER A 141 -25.94 -6.08 -8.21
CA SER A 141 -26.97 -6.82 -8.93
C SER A 141 -28.10 -5.89 -9.31
N VAL A 142 -28.70 -6.10 -10.48
CA VAL A 142 -29.81 -5.28 -11.00
C VAL A 142 -31.11 -6.08 -10.97
N HIS A 143 -32.17 -5.43 -10.47
CA HIS A 143 -33.54 -5.95 -10.42
C HIS A 143 -34.46 -5.06 -11.27
N PRO A 144 -34.51 -5.25 -12.60
CA PRO A 144 -35.12 -4.27 -13.48
C PRO A 144 -36.63 -4.11 -13.26
N LYS A 145 -37.31 -5.18 -12.82
CA LYS A 145 -38.74 -5.18 -12.47
C LYS A 145 -39.11 -4.27 -11.29
N ALA A 146 -38.15 -3.95 -10.43
CA ALA A 146 -38.37 -3.03 -9.32
C ALA A 146 -38.10 -1.57 -9.72
N CYS A 147 -37.58 -1.31 -10.93
CA CYS A 147 -37.17 0.03 -11.31
C CYS A 147 -38.38 0.92 -11.65
N SER A 148 -38.42 2.12 -11.06
CA SER A 148 -39.37 3.18 -11.40
C SER A 148 -38.91 4.12 -12.52
N PHE A 149 -37.75 3.83 -13.14
CA PHE A 149 -37.16 4.63 -14.23
C PHE A 149 -36.84 6.10 -13.85
N CYS A 150 -36.65 6.40 -12.57
CA CYS A 150 -36.36 7.77 -12.08
C CYS A 150 -34.99 8.32 -12.50
N GLY A 151 -34.04 7.49 -12.93
CA GLY A 151 -32.72 7.92 -13.40
C GLY A 151 -31.67 8.27 -12.33
N SER A 152 -32.02 8.28 -11.03
CA SER A 152 -31.07 8.72 -9.97
C SER A 152 -29.75 7.95 -9.92
N CYS A 153 -29.76 6.66 -10.29
CA CYS A 153 -28.55 5.85 -10.37
C CYS A 153 -27.61 6.29 -11.50
N VAL A 154 -28.14 6.79 -12.61
CA VAL A 154 -27.38 7.33 -13.73
C VAL A 154 -26.75 8.67 -13.32
N GLU A 155 -27.55 9.54 -12.70
CA GLU A 155 -27.11 10.87 -12.27
C GLU A 155 -25.96 10.84 -11.26
N VAL A 156 -25.97 9.89 -10.32
CA VAL A 156 -24.91 9.77 -9.29
C VAL A 156 -23.64 9.07 -9.81
N CYS A 157 -23.66 8.47 -11.01
CA CYS A 157 -22.55 7.69 -11.52
C CYS A 157 -21.50 8.57 -12.20
N GLU A 158 -20.46 8.95 -11.47
CA GLU A 158 -19.34 9.75 -12.00
C GLU A 158 -18.57 9.05 -13.13
N GLU A 159 -18.60 7.71 -13.17
CA GLU A 159 -17.92 6.90 -14.19
C GLU A 159 -18.72 6.75 -15.49
N SER A 160 -19.96 7.27 -15.53
CA SER A 160 -20.90 7.02 -16.64
C SER A 160 -21.10 5.52 -16.94
N ALA A 161 -20.99 4.68 -15.90
CA ALA A 161 -21.07 3.24 -16.01
C ALA A 161 -22.52 2.71 -16.06
N ILE A 162 -23.53 3.55 -15.81
CA ILE A 162 -24.93 3.13 -15.74
C ILE A 162 -25.73 3.79 -16.86
N GLU A 163 -26.43 2.98 -17.65
CA GLU A 163 -27.37 3.42 -18.68
C GLU A 163 -28.79 2.96 -18.32
N LEU A 164 -29.76 3.87 -18.36
CA LEU A 164 -31.17 3.53 -18.17
C LEU A 164 -31.82 3.18 -19.51
N THR A 165 -32.11 1.90 -19.71
CA THR A 165 -32.76 1.37 -20.92
C THR A 165 -34.27 1.24 -20.72
N GLU A 166 -34.99 0.84 -21.78
CA GLU A 166 -36.43 0.49 -21.69
C GLU A 166 -36.71 -0.68 -20.73
N PHE A 167 -35.70 -1.51 -20.45
CA PHE A 167 -35.82 -2.66 -19.55
C PHE A 167 -35.41 -2.33 -18.11
N GLY A 168 -34.87 -1.15 -17.84
CA GLY A 168 -34.29 -0.75 -16.56
C GLY A 168 -32.79 -0.42 -16.67
N PRO A 169 -32.11 -0.19 -15.55
CA PRO A 169 -30.69 0.19 -15.56
C PRO A 169 -29.83 -0.98 -16.03
N THR A 170 -28.75 -0.68 -16.75
CA THR A 170 -27.70 -1.63 -17.12
C THR A 170 -26.36 -1.05 -16.66
N ILE A 171 -25.43 -1.91 -16.28
CA ILE A 171 -24.12 -1.50 -15.74
C ILE A 171 -23.02 -1.99 -16.68
N ASN A 172 -22.18 -1.07 -17.15
CA ASN A 172 -20.94 -1.39 -17.81
C ASN A 172 -19.87 -1.70 -16.75
N GLU A 173 -19.55 -2.98 -16.61
CA GLU A 173 -18.57 -3.49 -15.64
C GLU A 173 -17.13 -2.99 -15.87
N GLU A 174 -16.78 -2.57 -17.09
CA GLU A 174 -15.44 -2.03 -17.39
C GLU A 174 -15.28 -0.59 -16.87
N LEU A 175 -16.36 0.18 -16.86
CA LEU A 175 -16.39 1.54 -16.32
C LEU A 175 -16.72 1.55 -14.82
N CYS A 176 -17.47 0.56 -14.34
CA CYS A 176 -17.89 0.51 -12.94
C CYS A 176 -16.70 0.32 -12.00
N VAL A 177 -16.39 1.35 -11.22
CA VAL A 177 -15.36 1.24 -10.17
C VAL A 177 -15.88 0.55 -8.90
N GLY A 178 -17.19 0.29 -8.80
CA GLY A 178 -17.83 -0.39 -7.67
C GLY A 178 -17.87 0.43 -6.39
N CYS A 179 -18.09 1.76 -6.51
CA CYS A 179 -18.22 2.69 -5.38
C CYS A 179 -19.56 2.54 -4.62
N GLY A 180 -20.56 1.89 -5.22
CA GLY A 180 -21.86 1.65 -4.60
C GLY A 180 -22.72 2.90 -4.36
N HIS A 181 -22.40 4.06 -4.93
CA HIS A 181 -23.22 5.28 -4.78
C HIS A 181 -24.64 5.08 -5.33
N CYS A 182 -24.78 4.37 -6.44
CA CYS A 182 -26.06 4.03 -7.04
C CYS A 182 -26.98 3.21 -6.12
N LEU A 183 -26.42 2.39 -5.23
CA LEU A 183 -27.17 1.62 -4.23
C LEU A 183 -27.82 2.54 -3.20
N LYS A 184 -27.13 3.61 -2.80
CA LYS A 184 -27.59 4.55 -1.76
C LYS A 184 -28.72 5.45 -2.24
N VAL A 185 -28.76 5.77 -3.53
CA VAL A 185 -29.71 6.73 -4.11
C VAL A 185 -30.93 6.09 -4.77
N CYS A 186 -30.94 4.77 -4.97
CA CYS A 186 -32.05 4.10 -5.63
C CYS A 186 -33.26 3.99 -4.67
N PRO A 187 -34.37 4.70 -4.92
CA PRO A 187 -35.51 4.70 -3.99
C PRO A 187 -36.23 3.35 -3.95
N GLU A 188 -36.23 2.62 -5.07
CA GLU A 188 -36.93 1.33 -5.21
C GLU A 188 -36.05 0.12 -4.84
N SER A 189 -34.79 0.34 -4.48
CA SER A 189 -33.81 -0.76 -4.30
C SER A 189 -33.69 -1.68 -5.53
N ALA A 190 -33.88 -1.14 -6.73
CA ALA A 190 -33.70 -1.85 -8.00
C ALA A 190 -32.24 -2.22 -8.28
N LEU A 191 -31.30 -1.69 -7.49
CA LEU A 191 -29.89 -2.06 -7.46
C LEU A 191 -29.57 -2.58 -6.06
N SER A 192 -29.01 -3.79 -5.96
CA SER A 192 -28.65 -4.41 -4.69
C SER A 192 -27.18 -4.82 -4.66
N GLU A 193 -26.65 -5.04 -3.46
CA GLU A 193 -25.33 -5.62 -3.28
C GLU A 193 -25.34 -7.11 -3.66
N GLU A 194 -24.52 -7.51 -4.63
CA GLU A 194 -24.21 -8.91 -4.92
C GLU A 194 -23.02 -9.39 -4.09
N PHE A 195 -22.00 -8.53 -3.99
CA PHE A 195 -20.77 -8.82 -3.29
C PHE A 195 -20.17 -7.55 -2.72
N ARG A 196 -19.79 -7.56 -1.45
CA ARG A 196 -18.86 -6.62 -0.83
C ARG A 196 -17.61 -7.33 -0.38
N GLY A 197 -16.46 -6.75 -0.69
CA GLY A 197 -15.15 -7.32 -0.38
C GLY A 197 -14.04 -6.51 -1.04
N TYR A 198 -12.99 -7.17 -1.51
CA TYR A 198 -11.80 -6.51 -2.02
C TYR A 198 -11.43 -7.03 -3.41
N LYS A 199 -11.13 -6.11 -4.34
CA LYS A 199 -10.25 -6.39 -5.47
C LYS A 199 -8.84 -6.56 -4.93
N VAL A 200 -8.23 -7.72 -5.14
CA VAL A 200 -6.86 -7.98 -4.71
C VAL A 200 -5.91 -7.73 -5.87
N TYR A 201 -4.86 -6.94 -5.63
CA TYR A 201 -3.80 -6.69 -6.60
C TYR A 201 -2.46 -7.14 -6.04
N LEU A 202 -1.61 -7.68 -6.92
CA LEU A 202 -0.28 -8.18 -6.55
C LEU A 202 0.85 -7.54 -7.35
N GLY A 203 1.99 -7.36 -6.70
CA GLY A 203 3.27 -7.08 -7.36
C GLY A 203 3.50 -5.63 -7.80
N GLY A 204 2.79 -4.66 -7.21
CA GLY A 204 3.09 -3.25 -7.40
C GLY A 204 4.39 -2.84 -6.72
N LYS A 205 5.19 -2.00 -7.38
CA LYS A 205 6.40 -1.43 -6.78
C LYS A 205 6.80 -0.12 -7.46
N LEU A 206 7.41 0.75 -6.67
CA LEU A 206 8.21 1.86 -7.16
C LEU A 206 9.70 1.51 -7.08
N GLY A 207 10.56 2.41 -7.54
CA GLY A 207 12.01 2.26 -7.54
C GLY A 207 12.59 2.34 -8.94
N ARG A 208 13.75 1.70 -9.15
CA ARG A 208 14.46 1.75 -10.45
C ARG A 208 13.66 1.16 -11.62
N HIS A 209 12.79 0.20 -11.33
CA HIS A 209 11.90 -0.45 -12.30
C HIS A 209 10.48 -0.38 -11.74
N PRO A 210 9.75 0.73 -11.92
CA PRO A 210 8.40 0.85 -11.39
C PRO A 210 7.43 -0.05 -12.16
N ARG A 211 6.41 -0.54 -11.45
CA ARG A 211 5.36 -1.42 -11.98
C ARG A 211 4.09 -1.24 -11.18
N LEU A 212 2.94 -1.16 -11.86
CA LEU A 212 1.63 -1.23 -11.21
C LEU A 212 1.27 -2.68 -10.85
N ALA A 213 0.60 -2.84 -9.73
CA ALA A 213 0.09 -4.14 -9.28
C ALA A 213 -0.92 -4.70 -10.29
N THR A 214 -0.90 -6.01 -10.48
CA THR A 214 -1.80 -6.72 -11.41
C THR A 214 -3.00 -7.26 -10.62
N PHE A 215 -4.20 -7.06 -11.16
CA PHE A 215 -5.44 -7.58 -10.57
C PHE A 215 -5.42 -9.11 -10.54
N LEU A 216 -5.66 -9.68 -9.36
CA LEU A 216 -5.73 -11.12 -9.13
C LEU A 216 -7.17 -11.63 -9.25
N ASP A 217 -7.99 -11.28 -8.27
CA ASP A 217 -9.39 -11.69 -8.17
C ASP A 217 -10.10 -10.89 -7.05
N TYR A 218 -11.38 -11.19 -6.84
CA TYR A 218 -12.20 -10.69 -5.74
C TYR A 218 -12.13 -11.64 -4.55
N TYR A 219 -11.96 -11.09 -3.34
CA TYR A 219 -11.92 -11.86 -2.10
C TYR A 219 -12.78 -11.24 -1.01
N LYS A 220 -13.42 -12.09 -0.21
CA LYS A 220 -14.05 -11.69 1.04
C LYS A 220 -12.99 -11.44 2.12
N ALA A 221 -13.34 -10.71 3.17
CA ALA A 221 -12.38 -10.30 4.20
C ALA A 221 -11.76 -11.52 4.92
N GLU A 222 -12.57 -12.55 5.14
CA GLU A 222 -12.23 -13.81 5.79
C GLU A 222 -11.19 -14.65 5.02
N ASP A 223 -11.12 -14.53 3.70
CA ASP A 223 -10.23 -15.32 2.85
C ASP A 223 -8.85 -14.67 2.67
N ILE A 224 -8.73 -13.37 2.92
CA ILE A 224 -7.50 -12.59 2.70
C ILE A 224 -6.32 -13.07 3.55
N PRO A 225 -6.47 -13.38 4.86
CA PRO A 225 -5.40 -13.93 5.67
C PRO A 225 -4.71 -15.14 5.04
N GLU A 226 -5.49 -16.11 4.56
CA GLU A 226 -4.96 -17.32 3.94
C GLU A 226 -4.30 -17.00 2.58
N LEU A 227 -4.93 -16.13 1.79
CA LEU A 227 -4.35 -15.66 0.53
C LEU A 227 -2.97 -15.01 0.75
N LEU A 228 -2.82 -14.16 1.77
CA LEU A 228 -1.54 -13.54 2.09
C LEU A 228 -0.48 -14.59 2.43
N ARG A 229 -0.82 -15.64 3.20
CA ARG A 229 0.10 -16.74 3.51
C ARG A 229 0.57 -17.46 2.25
N LYS A 230 -0.34 -17.80 1.33
CA LYS A 230 -0.01 -18.42 0.04
C LYS A 230 0.91 -17.53 -0.81
N VAL A 231 0.63 -16.23 -0.87
CA VAL A 231 1.49 -15.26 -1.57
C VAL A 231 2.87 -15.16 -0.91
N LEU A 232 2.96 -15.11 0.42
CA LEU A 232 4.23 -15.05 1.14
C LEU A 232 5.05 -16.32 0.98
N TYR A 233 4.40 -17.49 0.92
CA TYR A 233 5.05 -18.76 0.61
C TYR A 233 5.72 -18.71 -0.77
N LEU A 234 4.98 -18.33 -1.82
CA LEU A 234 5.55 -18.20 -3.17
C LEU A 234 6.62 -17.11 -3.25
N TYR A 235 6.40 -15.99 -2.57
CA TYR A 235 7.38 -14.91 -2.46
C TYR A 235 8.70 -15.45 -1.92
N LYS A 236 8.69 -16.13 -0.78
CA LYS A 236 9.90 -16.70 -0.17
C LYS A 236 10.54 -17.77 -1.04
N LYS A 237 9.73 -18.69 -1.61
CA LYS A 237 10.17 -19.78 -2.49
C LYS A 237 10.95 -19.26 -3.69
N HIS A 238 10.45 -18.21 -4.33
CA HIS A 238 11.01 -17.70 -5.58
C HIS A 238 11.98 -16.54 -5.42
N ASN A 239 12.11 -15.95 -4.23
CA ASN A 239 12.99 -14.81 -3.98
C ASN A 239 14.47 -15.24 -4.00
N GLN A 240 15.23 -14.65 -4.92
CA GLN A 240 16.65 -14.99 -5.08
C GLN A 240 17.55 -14.03 -4.31
N LYS A 241 17.41 -12.73 -4.56
CA LYS A 241 18.33 -11.67 -4.07
C LYS A 241 17.60 -10.52 -3.36
N GLY A 242 16.56 -10.84 -2.58
CA GLY A 242 15.74 -9.82 -1.92
C GLY A 242 14.88 -9.01 -2.89
N GLU A 243 14.48 -9.64 -3.99
CA GLU A 243 13.61 -9.05 -5.01
C GLU A 243 12.24 -8.70 -4.39
N ARG A 244 11.61 -7.62 -4.87
CA ARG A 244 10.20 -7.31 -4.55
C ARG A 244 9.27 -8.24 -5.32
N LEU A 245 8.04 -8.43 -4.84
CA LEU A 245 7.11 -9.42 -5.42
C LEU A 245 6.87 -9.17 -6.91
N GLY A 246 6.75 -7.90 -7.31
CA GLY A 246 6.58 -7.52 -8.72
C GLY A 246 7.71 -8.03 -9.63
N ALA A 247 8.96 -7.99 -9.16
CA ALA A 247 10.10 -8.48 -9.95
C ALA A 247 10.09 -10.01 -10.07
N ILE A 248 9.64 -10.70 -9.03
CA ILE A 248 9.46 -12.16 -9.06
C ILE A 248 8.37 -12.55 -10.05
N ILE A 249 7.23 -11.85 -10.03
CA ILE A 249 6.12 -12.04 -10.98
C ILE A 249 6.59 -11.81 -12.42
N GLU A 250 7.32 -10.73 -12.69
CA GLU A 250 7.88 -10.45 -14.03
C GLU A 250 8.81 -11.56 -14.50
N ARG A 251 9.67 -12.07 -13.61
CA ARG A 251 10.59 -13.17 -13.93
C ARG A 251 9.88 -14.50 -14.18
N LEU A 252 8.76 -14.77 -13.51
CA LEU A 252 8.01 -16.02 -13.65
C LEU A 252 6.94 -15.98 -14.73
N SER A 253 6.50 -14.80 -15.17
CA SER A 253 5.19 -14.51 -15.78
C SER A 253 4.02 -14.52 -14.80
N TRP A 254 3.01 -13.69 -15.09
CA TRP A 254 1.81 -13.56 -14.27
C TRP A 254 1.01 -14.86 -14.24
N GLU A 255 0.83 -15.49 -15.40
CA GLU A 255 0.06 -16.71 -15.61
C GLU A 255 0.63 -17.87 -14.79
N ARG A 256 1.97 -18.01 -14.81
CA ARG A 256 2.65 -19.03 -14.01
C ARG A 256 2.52 -18.76 -12.51
N PHE A 257 2.70 -17.51 -12.07
CA PHE A 257 2.60 -17.17 -10.65
C PHE A 257 1.18 -17.45 -10.12
N VAL A 258 0.15 -17.05 -10.85
CA VAL A 258 -1.25 -17.31 -10.49
C VAL A 258 -1.58 -18.79 -10.49
N LYS A 259 -1.05 -19.55 -11.45
CA LYS A 259 -1.21 -21.02 -11.46
C LYS A 259 -0.61 -21.64 -10.19
N GLU A 260 0.64 -21.34 -9.87
CA GLU A 260 1.28 -21.84 -8.64
C GLU A 260 0.53 -21.39 -7.38
N LEU A 261 -0.07 -20.21 -7.37
CA LEU A 261 -0.87 -19.70 -6.24
C LEU A 261 -2.15 -20.50 -6.04
N LYS A 262 -2.84 -20.84 -7.14
CA LYS A 262 -4.09 -21.63 -7.11
C LYS A 262 -3.86 -23.11 -6.77
N ASP A 263 -2.69 -23.64 -7.12
CA ASP A 263 -2.31 -25.03 -6.84
C ASP A 263 -1.94 -25.27 -5.37
N LEU A 264 -1.73 -24.21 -4.58
CA LEU A 264 -1.57 -24.29 -3.12
C LEU A 264 -2.96 -24.49 -2.51
N VAL A 265 -3.30 -25.75 -2.21
CA VAL A 265 -4.52 -26.12 -1.46
C VAL A 265 -4.40 -25.66 -0.01
#